data_AF-A0A0C3IAL0-F1
#
_entry.id   AF-A0A0C3IAL0-F1
#
_cell.length_a   1.000
_cell.length_b   1.000
_cell.length_c   1.000
_cell.angle_alpha   90.00
_cell.angle_beta   90.00
_cell.angle_gamma   90.00
#
_symmetry.space_group_name_H-M   'P 1'
#
loop_
_entity.id
_entity.type
_entity.pdbx_description
1 polymer ?
#
loop_
_entity_poly.entity_id
_entity_poly.type
_entity_poly.pdbx_seq_one_letter_code
_entity_poly.pdbx_strand_id
1 'polypeptide(L)'
;MTWLFRDVFSASFPFLSELWKRHTRATTCRVTLCFFFLALATCVTQSTLLGLSVSRGFTVVHGDVIEICYGIPSLRGTSCDVVYNGTASNNQGLASRDVSINPLVDSAGTTQGVVVSNPGSSTTLSLQCVESLTWLETFLRDAKSEDIIHIAFQCWLFSNSLVSLITESIPHLVVVLASHGANTAWSIFRLYSERAAEKTYTDIVNGACDGVDVLGGWPSNVIRYAILGIHGSVFLCTIFLVYQLVKIYGKEMFSSVGSSPAVTRVLKLLHWLTVFLQFASFYVVASAAAWFDKRKTGIVSPYSHSTLFDVAFVVVSARSWFSVFSLLSVVLLVFSALLFTSALYRYEIGAWAFLGSLSIIAGLLLIVSCILALVCRVHFGLGLKQFRECHASFRFIYLPTSGGGVLMTSFFLKKIPVRWEHFSHRAS
;
A
#
# COMPACT_ATOMS: atom_id res chain seq x y z
N MET A 1 6.43 44.68 3.90
CA MET A 1 5.34 45.63 3.56
C MET A 1 3.92 45.12 3.80
N THR A 2 3.66 43.80 3.86
CA THR A 2 2.32 43.23 4.13
C THR A 2 1.95 43.14 5.63
N TRP A 3 2.90 43.31 6.55
CA TRP A 3 2.64 43.30 8.00
C TRP A 3 2.07 44.63 8.52
N LEU A 4 2.53 45.77 8.00
CA LEU A 4 2.06 47.10 8.42
C LEU A 4 0.61 47.40 7.99
N PHE A 5 0.10 46.72 6.97
CA PHE A 5 -1.29 46.87 6.51
C PHE A 5 -2.29 46.05 7.35
N ARG A 6 -1.82 45.03 8.07
CA ARG A 6 -2.67 44.12 8.85
C ARG A 6 -3.04 44.72 10.21
N ASP A 7 -2.10 45.41 10.85
CA ASP A 7 -2.33 45.97 12.18
C ASP A 7 -3.24 47.22 12.14
N VAL A 8 -3.11 48.05 11.10
CA VAL A 8 -3.95 49.24 10.87
C VAL A 8 -5.40 48.87 10.49
N PHE A 9 -5.63 47.74 9.81
CA PHE A 9 -6.98 47.27 9.49
C PHE A 9 -7.66 46.52 10.66
N SER A 10 -6.88 45.92 11.57
CA SER A 10 -7.42 45.14 12.69
C SER A 10 -8.04 45.99 13.80
N ALA A 11 -7.56 47.22 13.98
CA ALA A 11 -8.08 48.14 15.00
C ALA A 11 -9.39 48.83 14.59
N SER A 12 -9.69 48.91 13.29
CA SER A 12 -10.76 49.78 12.78
C SER A 12 -12.07 49.05 12.43
N PHE A 13 -12.06 47.72 12.24
CA PHE A 13 -13.25 46.96 11.84
C PHE A 13 -13.29 45.54 12.46
N PRO A 14 -13.77 45.39 13.70
CA PRO A 14 -13.95 44.08 14.34
C PRO A 14 -14.86 43.14 13.51
N PHE A 15 -15.79 43.70 12.73
CA PHE A 15 -16.67 42.97 11.81
C PHE A 15 -15.93 42.26 10.66
N LEU A 16 -14.84 42.84 10.14
CA LEU A 16 -14.04 42.23 9.06
C LEU A 16 -13.23 41.03 9.56
N SER A 17 -12.84 41.01 10.84
CA SER A 17 -12.13 39.88 11.44
C SER A 17 -13.01 38.62 11.57
N GLU A 18 -14.29 38.81 11.92
CA GLU A 18 -15.29 37.74 12.00
C GLU A 18 -15.75 37.26 10.61
N LEU A 19 -15.90 38.18 9.64
CA LEU A 19 -16.13 37.83 8.24
C LEU A 19 -14.95 37.06 7.65
N TRP A 20 -13.71 37.45 7.95
CA TRP A 20 -12.51 36.74 7.52
C TRP A 20 -12.39 35.37 8.18
N LYS A 21 -12.74 35.23 9.47
CA LYS A 21 -12.85 33.94 10.16
C LYS A 21 -13.92 33.04 9.52
N ARG A 22 -15.10 33.58 9.19
CA ARG A 22 -16.18 32.83 8.51
C ARG A 22 -15.79 32.43 7.09
N HIS A 23 -15.16 33.33 6.33
CA HIS A 23 -14.77 33.07 4.96
C HIS A 23 -13.61 32.08 4.84
N THR A 24 -12.63 32.17 5.73
CA THR A 24 -11.51 31.21 5.80
C THR A 24 -11.99 29.82 6.21
N ARG A 25 -12.96 29.71 7.13
CA ARG A 25 -13.60 28.42 7.44
C ARG A 25 -14.40 27.84 6.27
N ALA A 26 -15.14 28.68 5.54
CA ALA A 26 -15.94 28.22 4.40
C ALA A 26 -15.07 27.72 3.23
N THR A 27 -13.99 28.43 2.90
CA THR A 27 -13.05 28.03 1.83
C THR A 27 -12.25 26.77 2.22
N THR A 28 -11.80 26.67 3.47
CA THR A 28 -11.12 25.47 3.99
C THR A 28 -12.05 24.26 3.97
N CYS A 29 -13.33 24.43 4.30
CA CYS A 29 -14.33 23.36 4.22
C CYS A 29 -14.51 22.84 2.78
N ARG A 30 -14.56 23.73 1.77
CA ARG A 30 -14.69 23.32 0.36
C ARG A 30 -13.47 22.53 -0.14
N VAL A 31 -12.26 23.02 0.12
CA VAL A 31 -11.01 22.34 -0.31
C VAL A 31 -10.86 20.99 0.38
N THR A 32 -11.14 20.93 1.68
CA THR A 32 -11.13 19.70 2.48
C THR A 32 -12.14 18.68 1.98
N LEU A 33 -13.35 19.12 1.65
CA LEU A 33 -14.41 18.28 1.10
C LEU A 33 -14.03 17.76 -0.29
N CYS A 34 -13.48 18.59 -1.17
CA CYS A 34 -12.96 18.14 -2.46
C CYS A 34 -11.86 17.09 -2.32
N PHE A 35 -10.93 17.27 -1.37
CA PHE A 35 -9.87 16.31 -1.09
C PHE A 35 -10.43 14.98 -0.57
N PHE A 36 -11.41 15.03 0.34
CA PHE A 36 -12.09 13.84 0.84
C PHE A 36 -12.80 13.06 -0.27
N PHE A 37 -13.59 13.74 -1.10
CA PHE A 37 -14.30 13.09 -2.21
C PHE A 37 -13.35 12.55 -3.27
N LEU A 38 -12.24 13.25 -3.55
CA LEU A 38 -11.20 12.73 -4.44
C LEU A 38 -10.62 11.42 -3.87
N ALA A 39 -10.22 11.39 -2.60
CA ALA A 39 -9.67 10.20 -1.95
C ALA A 39 -10.68 9.04 -1.90
N LEU A 40 -11.96 9.33 -1.62
CA LEU A 40 -13.03 8.35 -1.61
C LEU A 40 -13.27 7.79 -3.02
N ALA A 41 -13.42 8.66 -4.02
CA ALA A 41 -13.65 8.26 -5.40
C ALA A 41 -12.50 7.41 -5.93
N THR A 42 -11.24 7.77 -5.62
CA THR A 42 -10.07 6.98 -6.02
C THR A 42 -10.06 5.61 -5.35
N CYS A 43 -10.39 5.55 -4.05
CA CYS A 43 -10.45 4.28 -3.32
C CYS A 43 -11.51 3.36 -3.91
N VAL A 44 -12.74 3.86 -4.13
CA VAL A 44 -13.85 3.08 -4.68
C VAL A 44 -13.54 2.64 -6.10
N THR A 45 -13.13 3.56 -6.98
CA THR A 45 -12.85 3.26 -8.40
C THR A 45 -11.74 2.23 -8.56
N GLN A 46 -10.68 2.32 -7.76
CA GLN A 46 -9.58 1.36 -7.86
C GLN A 46 -9.92 0.02 -7.23
N SER A 47 -10.65 0.02 -6.10
CA SER A 47 -11.11 -1.24 -5.50
C SER A 47 -12.08 -1.98 -6.42
N THR A 48 -12.95 -1.28 -7.14
CA THR A 48 -13.85 -1.91 -8.11
C THR A 48 -13.11 -2.37 -9.36
N LEU A 49 -12.25 -1.53 -9.95
CA LEU A 49 -11.47 -1.91 -11.14
C LEU A 49 -10.56 -3.12 -10.87
N LEU A 50 -9.85 -3.13 -9.74
CA LEU A 50 -8.97 -4.25 -9.37
C LEU A 50 -9.77 -5.45 -8.87
N GLY A 51 -10.86 -5.24 -8.14
CA GLY A 51 -11.72 -6.32 -7.66
C GLY A 51 -12.35 -7.14 -8.79
N LEU A 52 -12.69 -6.51 -9.91
CA LEU A 52 -13.15 -7.20 -11.12
C LEU A 52 -12.06 -8.09 -11.75
N SER A 53 -10.79 -7.74 -11.59
CA SER A 53 -9.65 -8.54 -12.07
C SER A 53 -9.31 -9.72 -11.16
N VAL A 54 -9.50 -9.57 -9.84
CA VAL A 54 -9.15 -10.58 -8.82
C VAL A 54 -10.04 -11.84 -8.90
N SER A 55 -11.24 -11.75 -9.49
CA SER A 55 -12.25 -12.82 -9.45
C SER A 55 -12.10 -13.94 -10.49
N ARG A 56 -10.94 -14.09 -11.14
CA ARG A 56 -10.72 -15.14 -12.14
C ARG A 56 -9.94 -16.31 -11.55
N GLY A 57 -10.65 -17.31 -11.04
CA GLY A 57 -10.15 -18.68 -11.14
C GLY A 57 -10.29 -19.17 -12.58
N PHE A 58 -9.72 -20.32 -12.90
CA PHE A 58 -9.93 -20.95 -14.20
C PHE A 58 -11.39 -21.40 -14.27
N THR A 59 -12.15 -20.82 -15.19
CA THR A 59 -13.51 -21.29 -15.47
C THR A 59 -13.41 -22.60 -16.21
N VAL A 60 -13.91 -23.66 -15.59
CA VAL A 60 -13.90 -25.01 -16.12
C VAL A 60 -15.34 -25.44 -16.25
N VAL A 61 -15.67 -25.98 -17.41
CA VAL A 61 -17.00 -26.54 -17.64
C VAL A 61 -16.87 -28.06 -17.55
N HIS A 62 -17.66 -28.66 -16.64
CA HIS A 62 -17.72 -30.09 -16.46
C HIS A 62 -19.17 -30.54 -16.66
N GLY A 63 -19.51 -30.91 -17.90
CA GLY A 63 -20.90 -31.13 -18.31
C GLY A 63 -21.70 -29.83 -18.28
N ASP A 64 -22.84 -29.82 -17.58
CA ASP A 64 -23.71 -28.64 -17.42
C ASP A 64 -23.33 -27.74 -16.23
N VAL A 65 -22.16 -27.99 -15.62
CA VAL A 65 -21.70 -27.27 -14.43
C VAL A 65 -20.51 -26.38 -14.80
N ILE A 66 -20.63 -25.07 -14.52
CA ILE A 66 -19.52 -24.13 -14.61
C ILE A 66 -18.93 -23.97 -13.22
N GLU A 67 -17.67 -24.38 -13.09
CA GLU A 67 -16.89 -24.26 -11.87
C GLU A 67 -15.78 -23.23 -12.06
N ILE A 68 -15.48 -22.47 -11.01
CA ILE A 68 -14.29 -21.62 -10.96
C ILE A 68 -13.26 -22.33 -10.09
N CYS A 69 -12.20 -22.83 -10.73
CA CYS A 69 -11.08 -23.48 -10.06
C CYS A 69 -10.03 -22.45 -9.63
N TYR A 70 -9.63 -22.47 -8.35
CA TYR A 70 -8.59 -21.59 -7.81
C TYR A 70 -7.16 -22.10 -8.05
N GLY A 71 -6.99 -23.02 -9.00
CA GLY A 71 -5.74 -23.64 -9.44
C GLY A 71 -5.95 -24.40 -10.75
N ILE A 72 -4.93 -25.10 -11.24
CA ILE A 72 -5.04 -25.87 -12.50
C ILE A 72 -6.09 -26.98 -12.33
N PRO A 73 -7.13 -27.02 -13.19
CA PRO A 73 -8.06 -28.16 -13.22
C PRO A 73 -7.30 -29.45 -13.47
N SER A 74 -7.72 -30.54 -12.82
CA SER A 74 -7.08 -31.87 -12.79
C SER A 74 -5.86 -32.04 -11.85
N LEU A 75 -5.32 -30.97 -11.26
CA LEU A 75 -4.28 -31.11 -10.24
C LEU A 75 -4.89 -31.52 -8.88
N ARG A 76 -4.28 -32.49 -8.19
CA ARG A 76 -4.73 -32.89 -6.84
C ARG A 76 -4.63 -31.72 -5.86
N GLY A 77 -5.76 -31.40 -5.21
CA GLY A 77 -5.84 -30.34 -4.20
C GLY A 77 -6.36 -29.00 -4.72
N THR A 78 -6.68 -28.87 -6.01
CA THR A 78 -7.36 -27.68 -6.53
C THR A 78 -8.82 -27.63 -6.04
N SER A 79 -9.20 -26.55 -5.36
CA SER A 79 -10.59 -26.28 -5.00
C SER A 79 -11.29 -25.59 -6.16
N CYS A 80 -12.43 -26.13 -6.59
CA CYS A 80 -13.29 -25.55 -7.61
C CYS A 80 -14.66 -25.27 -6.99
N ASP A 81 -15.13 -24.03 -7.14
CA ASP A 81 -16.45 -23.63 -6.66
C ASP A 81 -17.43 -23.64 -7.82
N VAL A 82 -18.53 -24.36 -7.66
CA VAL A 82 -19.62 -24.40 -8.64
C VAL A 82 -20.31 -23.04 -8.66
N VAL A 83 -20.16 -22.30 -9.75
CA VAL A 83 -20.79 -20.97 -9.93
C VAL A 83 -22.13 -21.09 -10.65
N TYR A 84 -22.27 -22.10 -11.51
CA TYR A 84 -23.51 -22.37 -12.21
C TYR A 84 -23.72 -23.87 -12.32
N ASN A 85 -24.86 -24.36 -11.83
CA ASN A 85 -25.30 -25.75 -11.95
C ASN A 85 -26.69 -25.73 -12.59
N GLY A 86 -26.74 -25.69 -13.91
CA GLY A 86 -27.99 -25.61 -14.64
C GLY A 86 -27.83 -26.14 -16.06
N THR A 87 -28.83 -26.88 -16.54
CA THR A 87 -28.93 -27.26 -17.94
C THR A 87 -28.96 -25.99 -18.78
N ALA A 88 -27.88 -25.71 -19.51
CA ALA A 88 -27.80 -24.55 -20.38
C ALA A 88 -28.95 -24.64 -21.38
N SER A 89 -29.98 -23.81 -21.21
CA SER A 89 -31.03 -23.66 -22.21
C SER A 89 -30.35 -23.14 -23.47
N ASN A 90 -30.39 -23.93 -24.55
CA ASN A 90 -29.64 -23.82 -25.81
C ASN A 90 -29.69 -22.47 -26.55
N ASN A 91 -30.27 -21.40 -25.98
CA ASN A 91 -30.67 -20.21 -26.71
C ASN A 91 -29.92 -18.91 -26.30
N GLN A 92 -28.93 -18.94 -25.41
CA GLN A 92 -28.09 -17.75 -25.17
C GLN A 92 -26.61 -18.07 -25.32
N GLY A 93 -26.03 -17.55 -26.41
CA GLY A 93 -24.63 -17.67 -26.80
C GLY A 93 -23.65 -16.95 -25.87
N LEU A 94 -23.60 -17.35 -24.61
CA LEU A 94 -22.34 -17.30 -23.87
C LEU A 94 -21.46 -18.39 -24.48
N ALA A 95 -20.49 -17.96 -25.29
CA ALA A 95 -19.47 -18.82 -25.87
C ALA A 95 -18.60 -19.39 -24.76
N SER A 96 -19.14 -20.35 -24.01
CA SER A 96 -18.39 -21.22 -23.15
C SER A 96 -17.52 -22.07 -24.06
N ARG A 97 -16.22 -21.83 -24.06
CA ARG A 97 -15.28 -22.73 -24.71
C ARG A 97 -15.24 -23.98 -23.85
N ASP A 98 -15.99 -24.99 -24.23
CA ASP A 98 -15.93 -26.31 -23.62
C ASP A 98 -14.60 -26.95 -24.03
N VAL A 99 -13.56 -26.66 -23.23
CA VAL A 99 -12.18 -27.06 -23.48
C VAL A 99 -11.92 -28.32 -22.66
N SER A 100 -11.98 -29.48 -23.31
CA SER A 100 -11.57 -30.74 -22.70
C SER A 100 -10.05 -30.89 -22.80
N ILE A 101 -9.41 -31.17 -21.67
CA ILE A 101 -7.96 -31.32 -21.55
C ILE A 101 -7.68 -32.79 -21.22
N ASN A 102 -7.20 -33.54 -22.20
CA ASN A 102 -6.88 -34.96 -22.03
C ASN A 102 -5.36 -35.19 -22.17
N PRO A 103 -4.70 -35.89 -21.23
CA PRO A 103 -3.28 -36.21 -21.38
C PRO A 103 -3.08 -37.13 -22.59
N LEU A 104 -2.12 -36.79 -23.44
CA LEU A 104 -1.67 -37.65 -24.53
C LEU A 104 -0.60 -38.59 -23.98
N VAL A 105 -0.97 -39.85 -23.77
CA VAL A 105 -0.09 -40.89 -23.24
C VAL A 105 0.28 -41.85 -24.36
N ASP A 106 1.56 -42.20 -24.47
CA ASP A 106 2.02 -43.18 -25.44
C ASP A 106 1.75 -44.63 -25.04
N SER A 107 2.10 -45.57 -25.90
CA SER A 107 1.95 -47.01 -25.63
C SER A 107 2.76 -47.51 -24.43
N ALA A 108 3.78 -46.77 -23.99
CA ALA A 108 4.59 -47.09 -22.82
C ALA A 108 4.04 -46.46 -21.53
N GLY A 109 2.95 -45.68 -21.60
CA GLY A 109 2.38 -44.99 -20.45
C GLY A 109 3.06 -43.65 -20.13
N THR A 110 3.91 -43.13 -21.02
CA THR A 110 4.57 -41.82 -20.82
C THR A 110 3.76 -40.69 -21.43
N THR A 111 3.64 -39.58 -20.68
CA THR A 111 2.88 -38.40 -21.10
C THR A 111 3.69 -37.60 -22.12
N GLN A 112 3.28 -37.61 -23.39
CA GLN A 112 3.95 -36.86 -24.46
C GLN A 112 3.44 -35.42 -24.60
N GLY A 113 2.23 -35.16 -24.12
CA GLY A 113 1.62 -33.84 -24.22
C GLY A 113 0.19 -33.84 -23.73
N VAL A 114 -0.58 -32.85 -24.17
CA VAL A 114 -1.97 -32.65 -23.76
C VAL A 114 -2.81 -32.32 -24.98
N VAL A 115 -3.88 -33.06 -25.21
CA VAL A 115 -4.85 -32.76 -26.28
C VAL A 115 -5.89 -31.82 -25.72
N VAL A 116 -5.97 -30.62 -26.29
CA VAL A 116 -6.98 -29.63 -26.00
C VAL A 116 -8.06 -29.74 -27.07
N SER A 117 -9.22 -30.28 -26.69
CA SER A 117 -10.37 -30.42 -27.58
C SER A 117 -11.36 -29.29 -27.34
N ASN A 118 -11.59 -28.49 -28.39
CA ASN A 118 -12.66 -27.49 -28.47
C ASN A 118 -13.75 -28.04 -29.41
N PRO A 119 -15.02 -27.62 -29.33
CA PRO A 119 -16.06 -28.10 -30.25
C PRO A 119 -15.69 -27.74 -31.70
N GLY A 120 -15.23 -28.73 -32.45
CA GLY A 120 -14.82 -28.58 -33.86
C GLY A 120 -13.31 -28.53 -34.13
N SER A 121 -12.44 -28.46 -33.12
CA SER A 121 -10.99 -28.58 -33.31
C SER A 121 -10.27 -29.20 -32.12
N SER A 122 -9.38 -30.16 -32.38
CA SER A 122 -8.48 -30.73 -31.39
C SER A 122 -7.06 -30.28 -31.69
N THR A 123 -6.44 -29.58 -30.75
CA THR A 123 -5.05 -29.14 -30.87
C THR A 123 -4.22 -29.87 -29.82
N THR A 124 -3.14 -30.53 -30.25
CA THR A 124 -2.21 -31.20 -29.36
C THR A 124 -1.13 -30.23 -28.91
N LEU A 125 -1.00 -30.01 -27.60
CA LEU A 125 0.07 -29.23 -26.99
C LEU A 125 1.23 -30.14 -26.61
N SER A 126 2.44 -29.76 -27.02
CA SER A 126 3.68 -30.45 -26.64
C SER A 126 3.96 -30.31 -25.14
N LEU A 127 4.71 -31.26 -24.56
CA LEU A 127 5.14 -31.16 -23.16
C LEU A 127 5.95 -29.87 -22.90
N GLN A 128 6.76 -29.43 -23.86
CA GLN A 128 7.54 -28.20 -23.78
C GLN A 128 6.66 -26.94 -23.71
N CYS A 129 5.56 -26.90 -24.47
CA CYS A 129 4.58 -25.82 -24.37
C CYS A 129 3.95 -25.78 -22.98
N VAL A 130 3.50 -26.92 -22.47
CA VAL A 130 2.87 -27.03 -21.14
C VAL A 130 3.83 -26.58 -20.03
N GLU A 131 5.10 -27.00 -20.09
CA GLU A 131 6.12 -26.56 -19.15
C GLU A 131 6.35 -25.04 -19.23
N SER A 132 6.40 -24.47 -20.44
CA SER A 132 6.54 -23.02 -20.63
C SER A 132 5.35 -22.23 -20.10
N LEU A 133 4.14 -22.80 -20.13
CA LEU A 133 2.92 -22.18 -19.60
C LEU A 133 2.89 -22.12 -18.06
N THR A 134 3.71 -22.91 -17.36
CA THR A 134 3.83 -22.81 -15.88
C THR A 134 4.38 -21.45 -15.42
N TRP A 135 5.21 -20.81 -16.25
CA TRP A 135 5.66 -19.44 -16.02
C TRP A 135 4.48 -18.46 -16.04
N LEU A 136 3.56 -18.62 -17.00
CA LEU A 136 2.39 -17.75 -17.15
C LEU A 136 1.44 -17.87 -15.95
N GLU A 137 1.22 -19.10 -15.45
CA GLU A 137 0.44 -19.32 -14.23
C GLU A 137 1.06 -18.58 -13.04
N THR A 138 2.38 -18.71 -12.86
CA THR A 138 3.11 -18.04 -11.79
C THR A 138 2.98 -16.52 -11.91
N PHE A 139 3.14 -15.97 -13.11
CA PHE A 139 2.99 -14.55 -13.40
C PHE A 139 1.58 -14.03 -13.09
N LEU A 140 0.53 -14.74 -13.53
CA LEU A 140 -0.86 -14.36 -13.29
C LEU A 140 -1.22 -14.38 -11.80
N ARG A 141 -0.69 -15.35 -11.07
CA ARG A 141 -0.86 -15.43 -9.62
C ARG A 141 -0.18 -14.26 -8.91
N ASP A 142 1.05 -13.96 -9.29
CA ASP A 142 1.81 -12.84 -8.73
C ASP A 142 1.12 -11.50 -9.02
N ALA A 143 0.55 -11.34 -10.22
CA ALA A 143 -0.25 -10.16 -10.59
C ALA A 143 -1.53 -10.04 -9.74
N LYS A 144 -2.20 -11.15 -9.43
CA LYS A 144 -3.36 -11.15 -8.52
C LYS A 144 -2.98 -10.69 -7.11
N SER A 145 -1.88 -11.19 -6.58
CA SER A 145 -1.41 -10.80 -5.25
C SER A 145 -0.96 -9.33 -5.22
N GLU A 146 -0.37 -8.83 -6.31
CA GLU A 146 -0.08 -7.42 -6.52
C GLU A 146 -1.35 -6.54 -6.49
N ASP A 147 -2.41 -6.97 -7.18
CA ASP A 147 -3.70 -6.26 -7.20
C ASP A 147 -4.32 -6.19 -5.80
N ILE A 148 -4.31 -7.29 -5.03
CA ILE A 148 -4.82 -7.33 -3.64
C ILE A 148 -4.05 -6.34 -2.75
N ILE A 149 -2.73 -6.31 -2.85
CA ILE A 149 -1.90 -5.38 -2.08
C ILE A 149 -2.16 -3.93 -2.48
N HIS A 150 -2.41 -3.65 -3.77
CA HIS A 150 -2.82 -2.33 -4.22
C HIS A 150 -4.17 -1.90 -3.66
N ILE A 151 -5.16 -2.79 -3.62
CA ILE A 151 -6.46 -2.50 -2.98
C ILE A 151 -6.24 -2.14 -1.51
N ALA A 152 -5.45 -2.93 -0.78
CA ALA A 152 -5.11 -2.63 0.62
C ALA A 152 -4.38 -1.30 0.76
N PHE A 153 -3.49 -0.94 -0.18
CA PHE A 153 -2.82 0.36 -0.23
C PHE A 153 -3.81 1.51 -0.38
N GLN A 154 -4.84 1.37 -1.21
CA GLN A 154 -5.87 2.41 -1.37
C GLN A 154 -6.70 2.60 -0.11
N CYS A 155 -7.11 1.52 0.56
CA CYS A 155 -7.82 1.60 1.84
C CYS A 155 -6.96 2.27 2.91
N TRP A 156 -5.67 1.94 2.96
CA TRP A 156 -4.70 2.58 3.86
C TRP A 156 -4.52 4.07 3.53
N LEU A 157 -4.40 4.42 2.24
CA LEU A 157 -4.26 5.80 1.79
C LEU A 157 -5.48 6.64 2.14
N PHE A 158 -6.69 6.12 1.91
CA PHE A 158 -7.94 6.74 2.32
C PHE A 158 -7.99 6.99 3.84
N SER A 159 -7.55 6.01 4.64
CA SER A 159 -7.47 6.16 6.09
C SER A 159 -6.51 7.28 6.51
N ASN A 160 -5.35 7.40 5.87
CA ASN A 160 -4.41 8.50 6.13
C ASN A 160 -4.97 9.85 5.69
N SER A 161 -5.69 9.92 4.57
CA SER A 161 -6.39 11.12 4.13
C SER A 161 -7.43 11.57 5.16
N LEU A 162 -8.26 10.65 5.68
CA LEU A 162 -9.24 10.95 6.71
C LEU A 162 -8.59 11.47 8.00
N VAL A 163 -7.56 10.77 8.49
CA VAL A 163 -6.81 11.19 9.68
C VAL A 163 -6.17 12.57 9.46
N SER A 164 -5.61 12.81 8.28
CA SER A 164 -5.01 14.11 7.93
C SER A 164 -6.00 15.25 8.00
N LEU A 165 -7.24 15.03 7.57
CA LEU A 165 -8.31 16.02 7.62
C LEU A 165 -8.80 16.28 9.03
N ILE A 166 -9.02 15.22 9.82
CA ILE A 166 -9.50 15.34 11.21
C ILE A 166 -8.46 16.03 12.10
N THR A 167 -7.18 15.73 11.87
CA THR A 167 -6.08 16.24 12.69
C THR A 167 -5.48 17.55 12.16
N GLU A 168 -5.99 18.07 11.03
CA GLU A 168 -5.47 19.25 10.32
C GLU A 168 -3.94 19.22 10.17
N SER A 169 -3.38 18.04 9.92
CA SER A 169 -1.94 17.82 10.05
C SER A 169 -1.23 17.90 8.70
N ILE A 170 -0.22 18.76 8.62
CA ILE A 170 0.69 18.85 7.47
C ILE A 170 1.46 17.53 7.17
N PRO A 171 1.97 16.74 8.15
CA PRO A 171 2.78 15.56 7.82
C PRO A 171 1.93 14.47 7.16
N HIS A 172 0.68 14.26 7.60
CA HIS A 172 -0.20 13.29 6.94
C HIS A 172 -0.57 13.73 5.51
N LEU A 173 -0.71 15.05 5.24
CA LEU A 173 -0.89 15.53 3.86
C LEU A 173 0.31 15.20 2.96
N VAL A 174 1.54 15.32 3.48
CA VAL A 174 2.76 14.95 2.75
C VAL A 174 2.80 13.44 2.49
N VAL A 175 2.37 12.62 3.45
CA VAL A 175 2.24 11.16 3.25
C VAL A 175 1.25 10.85 2.14
N VAL A 176 0.07 11.48 2.15
CA VAL A 176 -0.93 11.27 1.09
C VAL A 176 -0.36 11.66 -0.27
N LEU A 177 0.28 12.82 -0.36
CA LEU A 177 0.90 13.29 -1.61
C LEU A 177 1.96 12.31 -2.13
N ALA A 178 2.90 11.91 -1.29
CA ALA A 178 3.95 10.96 -1.65
C ALA A 178 3.38 9.59 -2.03
N SER A 179 2.29 9.16 -1.39
CA SER A 179 1.60 7.90 -1.69
C SER A 179 0.95 7.92 -3.07
N HIS A 180 0.30 9.02 -3.47
CA HIS A 180 -0.20 9.17 -4.84
C HIS A 180 0.93 9.22 -5.86
N GLY A 181 2.08 9.81 -5.52
CA GLY A 181 3.28 9.75 -6.36
C GLY A 181 3.78 8.32 -6.56
N ALA A 182 3.86 7.53 -5.48
CA ALA A 182 4.22 6.12 -5.53
C ALA A 182 3.23 5.29 -6.36
N ASN A 183 1.92 5.56 -6.23
CA ASN A 183 0.86 4.89 -7.00
C ASN A 183 1.01 5.15 -8.51
N THR A 184 1.29 6.39 -8.90
CA THR A 184 1.54 6.77 -10.30
C THR A 184 2.81 6.12 -10.82
N ALA A 185 3.90 6.15 -10.04
CA ALA A 185 5.16 5.49 -10.42
C ALA A 185 4.96 3.98 -10.60
N TRP A 186 4.19 3.35 -9.73
CA TRP A 186 3.86 1.93 -9.83
C TRP A 186 3.04 1.62 -11.08
N SER A 187 2.03 2.44 -11.39
CA SER A 187 1.21 2.29 -12.61
C SER A 187 2.06 2.35 -13.89
N ILE A 188 3.09 3.21 -13.91
CA ILE A 188 4.05 3.28 -15.02
C ILE A 188 4.89 1.99 -15.08
N PHE A 189 5.40 1.53 -13.94
CA PHE A 189 6.19 0.31 -13.86
C PHE A 189 5.40 -0.92 -14.34
N ARG A 190 4.13 -1.04 -13.94
CA ARG A 190 3.24 -2.13 -14.38
C ARG A 190 3.07 -2.16 -15.89
N LEU A 191 2.86 -1.00 -16.53
CA LEU A 191 2.78 -0.91 -17.99
C LEU A 191 4.06 -1.45 -18.67
N TYR A 192 5.23 -1.16 -18.11
CA TYR A 192 6.50 -1.68 -18.62
C TYR A 192 6.62 -3.21 -18.42
N SER A 193 6.33 -3.69 -17.21
CA SER A 193 6.41 -5.11 -16.88
C SER A 193 5.46 -5.95 -17.72
N GLU A 194 4.23 -5.49 -17.95
CA GLU A 194 3.27 -6.23 -18.74
C GLU A 194 3.61 -6.29 -20.23
N ARG A 195 4.29 -5.28 -20.80
CA ARG A 195 4.81 -5.35 -22.18
C ARG A 195 5.94 -6.36 -22.31
N ALA A 196 6.81 -6.46 -21.29
CA ALA A 196 7.84 -7.48 -21.24
C ALA A 196 7.22 -8.88 -21.14
N ALA A 197 6.15 -9.02 -20.36
CA ALA A 197 5.39 -10.26 -20.26
C ALA A 197 4.70 -10.63 -21.57
N GLU A 198 4.08 -9.67 -22.26
CA GLU A 198 3.47 -9.85 -23.59
C GLU A 198 4.49 -10.41 -24.59
N LYS A 199 5.68 -9.80 -24.66
CA LYS A 199 6.74 -10.27 -25.55
C LYS A 199 7.18 -11.70 -25.22
N THR A 200 7.39 -11.98 -23.93
CA THR A 200 7.78 -13.32 -23.47
C THR A 200 6.71 -14.36 -23.83
N TYR A 201 5.43 -14.00 -23.65
CA TYR A 201 4.31 -14.84 -24.03
C TYR A 201 4.28 -15.10 -25.54
N THR A 202 4.44 -14.07 -26.38
CA THR A 202 4.47 -14.25 -27.84
C THR A 202 5.65 -15.11 -28.30
N ASP A 203 6.80 -14.99 -27.64
CA ASP A 203 7.98 -15.81 -27.93
C ASP A 203 7.73 -17.28 -27.56
N ILE A 204 7.06 -17.54 -26.43
CA ILE A 204 6.64 -18.89 -26.02
C ILE A 204 5.62 -19.48 -27.00
N VAL A 205 4.60 -18.70 -27.40
CA VAL A 205 3.56 -19.15 -28.32
C VAL A 205 4.17 -19.53 -29.68
N ASN A 206 5.01 -18.65 -30.24
CA ASN A 206 5.63 -18.90 -31.55
C ASN A 206 6.74 -19.97 -31.50
N GLY A 207 7.36 -20.18 -30.34
CA GLY A 207 8.44 -21.15 -30.16
C GLY A 207 7.95 -22.50 -29.61
N ALA A 208 7.70 -22.56 -28.30
CA ALA A 208 7.42 -23.81 -27.59
C ALA A 208 6.04 -24.42 -27.93
N CYS A 209 5.07 -23.57 -28.33
CA CYS A 209 3.68 -23.97 -28.59
C CYS A 209 3.32 -24.02 -30.07
N ASP A 210 4.28 -23.95 -31.00
CA ASP A 210 4.06 -24.06 -32.46
C ASP A 210 2.95 -23.12 -33.00
N GLY A 211 2.82 -21.92 -32.41
CA GLY A 211 1.83 -20.91 -32.79
C GLY A 211 0.45 -21.08 -32.15
N VAL A 212 0.27 -22.05 -31.25
CA VAL A 212 -1.01 -22.27 -30.54
C VAL A 212 -1.15 -21.28 -29.39
N ASP A 213 -2.03 -20.30 -29.56
CA ASP A 213 -2.33 -19.28 -28.54
C ASP A 213 -3.44 -19.75 -27.58
N VAL A 214 -3.05 -20.12 -26.37
CA VAL A 214 -3.96 -20.63 -25.33
C VAL A 214 -4.82 -19.51 -24.72
N LEU A 215 -4.30 -18.28 -24.63
CA LEU A 215 -5.03 -17.12 -24.10
C LEU A 215 -6.01 -16.52 -25.13
N GLY A 216 -5.87 -16.85 -26.42
CA GLY A 216 -6.68 -16.27 -27.50
C GLY A 216 -6.33 -14.81 -27.76
N GLY A 217 -5.05 -14.46 -27.60
CA GLY A 217 -4.51 -13.13 -27.77
C GLY A 217 -4.24 -12.43 -26.44
N TRP A 218 -3.18 -11.62 -26.41
CA TRP A 218 -2.90 -10.77 -25.26
C TRP A 218 -3.93 -9.63 -25.18
N PRO A 219 -4.49 -9.33 -23.98
CA PRO A 219 -5.54 -8.32 -23.85
C PRO A 219 -5.03 -6.92 -24.23
N SER A 220 -5.88 -6.16 -24.92
CA SER A 220 -5.52 -4.88 -25.54
C SER A 220 -4.97 -3.83 -24.56
N ASN A 221 -4.04 -3.01 -25.05
CA ASN A 221 -3.34 -2.02 -24.24
C ASN A 221 -4.19 -0.78 -23.87
N VAL A 222 -5.39 -0.63 -24.43
CA VAL A 222 -6.22 0.58 -24.29
C VAL A 222 -6.62 0.85 -22.83
N ILE A 223 -7.08 -0.19 -22.12
CA ILE A 223 -7.53 -0.07 -20.72
C ILE A 223 -6.36 0.37 -19.81
N ARG A 224 -5.14 -0.05 -20.12
CA ARG A 224 -3.94 0.18 -19.30
C ARG A 224 -3.51 1.65 -19.33
N TYR A 225 -3.52 2.27 -20.52
CA TYR A 225 -3.23 3.70 -20.64
C TYR A 225 -4.31 4.55 -19.95
N ALA A 226 -5.57 4.11 -19.96
CA ALA A 226 -6.63 4.80 -19.24
C ALA A 226 -6.40 4.79 -17.73
N ILE A 227 -6.00 3.65 -17.15
CA ILE A 227 -5.63 3.55 -15.73
C ILE A 227 -4.49 4.51 -15.40
N LEU A 228 -3.40 4.49 -16.19
CA LEU A 228 -2.28 5.42 -16.00
C LEU A 228 -2.72 6.89 -16.06
N GLY A 229 -3.59 7.24 -17.02
CA GLY A 229 -4.16 8.58 -17.15
C GLY A 229 -4.96 9.01 -15.91
N ILE A 230 -5.74 8.10 -15.33
CA ILE A 230 -6.51 8.35 -14.10
C ILE A 230 -5.56 8.60 -12.92
N HIS A 231 -4.56 7.73 -12.69
CA HIS A 231 -3.60 7.90 -11.60
C HIS A 231 -2.80 9.21 -11.74
N GLY A 232 -2.33 9.52 -12.96
CA GLY A 232 -1.63 10.76 -13.25
C GLY A 232 -2.49 12.00 -12.97
N SER A 233 -3.76 11.98 -13.41
CA SER A 233 -4.69 13.10 -13.18
C SER A 233 -4.97 13.31 -11.68
N VAL A 234 -5.25 12.23 -10.96
CA VAL A 234 -5.47 12.25 -9.51
C VAL A 234 -4.26 12.80 -8.77
N PHE A 235 -3.05 12.41 -9.18
CA PHE A 235 -1.81 12.90 -8.57
C PHE A 235 -1.64 14.40 -8.77
N LEU A 236 -1.88 14.93 -9.99
CA LEU A 236 -1.83 16.37 -10.26
C LEU A 236 -2.88 17.14 -9.46
N CYS A 237 -4.12 16.65 -9.38
CA CYS A 237 -5.16 17.24 -8.54
C CYS A 237 -4.75 17.25 -7.06
N THR A 238 -4.15 16.16 -6.58
CA THR A 238 -3.69 16.05 -5.19
C THR A 238 -2.55 17.01 -4.89
N ILE A 239 -1.57 17.18 -5.78
CA ILE A 239 -0.51 18.20 -5.65
C ILE A 239 -1.13 19.57 -5.44
N PHE A 240 -2.10 19.94 -6.27
CA PHE A 240 -2.78 21.23 -6.18
C PHE A 240 -3.52 21.41 -4.86
N LEU A 241 -4.31 20.41 -4.43
CA LEU A 241 -5.08 20.48 -3.18
C LEU A 241 -4.17 20.54 -1.95
N VAL A 242 -3.13 19.70 -1.90
CA VAL A 242 -2.16 19.69 -0.79
C VAL A 242 -1.41 21.02 -0.72
N TYR A 243 -1.00 21.59 -1.86
CA TYR A 243 -0.36 22.91 -1.89
C TYR A 243 -1.25 24.00 -1.27
N GLN A 244 -2.55 24.00 -1.60
CA GLN A 244 -3.50 24.97 -1.03
C GLN A 244 -3.67 24.77 0.48
N LEU A 245 -3.83 23.53 0.94
CA LEU A 245 -3.99 23.21 2.36
C LEU A 245 -2.74 23.58 3.17
N VAL A 246 -1.55 23.24 2.68
CA VAL A 246 -0.28 23.61 3.32
C VAL A 246 -0.12 25.13 3.42
N LYS A 247 -0.54 25.88 2.40
CA LYS A 247 -0.51 27.35 2.42
C LYS A 247 -1.45 27.94 3.47
N ILE A 248 -2.63 27.36 3.67
CA ILE A 248 -3.61 27.80 4.68
C ILE A 248 -3.10 27.42 6.07
N TYR A 249 -2.82 26.13 6.32
CA TYR A 249 -2.37 25.62 7.61
C TYR A 249 -1.04 26.21 8.06
N GLY A 250 -0.12 26.46 7.12
CA GLY A 250 1.16 27.09 7.42
C GLY A 250 0.97 28.48 8.03
N LYS A 251 0.07 29.31 7.48
CA LYS A 251 -0.16 30.66 8.01
C LYS A 251 -0.69 30.63 9.45
N GLU A 252 -1.60 29.71 9.74
CA GLU A 252 -2.21 29.60 11.07
C GLU A 252 -1.21 29.07 12.10
N MET A 253 -0.51 27.97 11.79
CA MET A 253 0.53 27.39 12.65
C MET A 253 1.64 28.38 12.99
N PHE A 254 2.17 29.12 12.01
CA PHE A 254 3.25 30.07 12.29
C PHE A 254 2.78 31.31 13.03
N SER A 255 1.52 31.74 12.83
CA SER A 255 0.99 32.89 13.55
C SER A 255 0.74 32.60 15.03
N SER A 256 0.46 31.35 15.41
CA SER A 256 0.09 31.00 16.78
C SER A 256 1.28 30.74 17.72
N VAL A 257 2.44 30.34 17.19
CA VAL A 257 3.52 29.76 18.03
C VAL A 257 4.61 30.79 18.42
N GLY A 258 4.60 32.02 17.88
CA GLY A 258 5.61 33.04 18.22
C GLY A 258 7.06 32.52 18.10
N SER A 259 7.29 31.67 17.09
CA SER A 259 8.22 30.55 17.20
C SER A 259 9.69 30.94 17.18
N SER A 260 10.42 30.59 18.24
CA SER A 260 11.87 30.47 18.21
C SER A 260 12.30 29.47 17.10
N PRO A 261 13.30 29.79 16.26
CA PRO A 261 13.70 28.97 15.12
C PRO A 261 14.26 27.58 15.51
N ALA A 262 14.63 27.37 16.78
CA ALA A 262 15.08 26.06 17.27
C ALA A 262 13.92 25.05 17.36
N VAL A 263 12.76 25.47 17.86
CA VAL A 263 11.58 24.60 18.07
C VAL A 263 11.03 24.13 16.73
N THR A 264 10.97 25.03 15.76
CA THR A 264 10.50 24.71 14.40
C THR A 264 11.36 23.63 13.74
N ARG A 265 12.68 23.63 13.98
CA ARG A 265 13.58 22.60 13.43
C ARG A 265 13.29 21.22 14.03
N VAL A 266 13.16 21.12 15.35
CA VAL A 266 12.83 19.84 16.02
C VAL A 266 11.45 19.33 15.60
N LEU A 267 10.48 20.24 15.52
CA LEU A 267 9.13 19.90 15.06
C LEU A 267 9.17 19.32 13.63
N LYS A 268 9.89 19.96 12.70
CA LYS A 268 10.07 19.46 11.33
C LYS A 268 10.71 18.07 11.30
N LEU A 269 11.72 17.81 12.12
CA LEU A 269 12.34 16.48 12.21
C LEU A 269 11.35 15.41 12.70
N LEU A 270 10.59 15.70 13.75
CA LEU A 270 9.57 14.80 14.28
C LEU A 270 8.46 14.51 13.24
N HIS A 271 8.10 15.53 12.45
CA HIS A 271 7.15 15.39 11.36
C HIS A 271 7.68 14.43 10.30
N TRP A 272 8.90 14.64 9.80
CA TRP A 272 9.54 13.74 8.84
C TRP A 272 9.64 12.31 9.37
N LEU A 273 10.07 12.14 10.62
CA LEU A 273 10.10 10.83 11.27
C LEU A 273 8.71 10.15 11.19
N THR A 274 7.64 10.86 11.54
CA THR A 274 6.27 10.32 11.48
C THR A 274 5.88 9.89 10.06
N VAL A 275 6.22 10.69 9.04
CA VAL A 275 5.97 10.37 7.62
C VAL A 275 6.66 9.06 7.23
N PHE A 276 7.96 8.95 7.48
CA PHE A 276 8.74 7.75 7.13
C PHE A 276 8.26 6.52 7.89
N LEU A 277 7.86 6.67 9.16
CA LEU A 277 7.30 5.58 9.95
C LEU A 277 5.98 5.05 9.40
N GLN A 278 5.08 5.93 8.97
CA GLN A 278 3.82 5.52 8.38
C GLN A 278 4.05 4.71 7.10
N PHE A 279 4.92 5.19 6.21
CA PHE A 279 5.29 4.45 5.00
C PHE A 279 5.98 3.13 5.32
N ALA A 280 6.98 3.13 6.20
CA ALA A 280 7.70 1.92 6.59
C ALA A 280 6.73 0.86 7.10
N SER A 281 5.76 1.25 7.94
CA SER A 281 4.77 0.33 8.48
C SER A 281 3.92 -0.35 7.40
N PHE A 282 3.50 0.41 6.37
CA PHE A 282 2.73 -0.16 5.26
C PHE A 282 3.60 -1.09 4.41
N TYR A 283 4.75 -0.62 3.95
CA TYR A 283 5.61 -1.40 3.03
C TYR A 283 6.19 -2.66 3.67
N VAL A 284 6.51 -2.64 4.97
CA VAL A 284 6.93 -3.85 5.71
C VAL A 284 5.81 -4.88 5.76
N VAL A 285 4.58 -4.47 6.12
CA VAL A 285 3.44 -5.39 6.18
C VAL A 285 3.08 -5.91 4.79
N ALA A 286 3.09 -5.05 3.77
CA ALA A 286 2.81 -5.43 2.38
C ALA A 286 3.85 -6.41 1.82
N SER A 287 5.15 -6.14 2.02
CA SER A 287 6.23 -7.06 1.64
C SER A 287 6.11 -8.40 2.36
N ALA A 288 5.84 -8.38 3.67
CA ALA A 288 5.66 -9.60 4.45
C ALA A 288 4.43 -10.40 4.02
N ALA A 289 3.32 -9.73 3.69
CA ALA A 289 2.10 -10.37 3.19
C ALA A 289 2.31 -11.00 1.80
N ALA A 290 2.97 -10.27 0.88
CA ALA A 290 3.35 -10.77 -0.43
C ALA A 290 4.23 -12.03 -0.32
N TRP A 291 5.24 -11.98 0.56
CA TRP A 291 6.11 -13.12 0.83
C TRP A 291 5.34 -14.31 1.43
N PHE A 292 4.46 -14.04 2.39
CA PHE A 292 3.65 -15.08 3.02
C PHE A 292 2.73 -15.77 2.02
N ASP A 293 2.06 -14.99 1.17
CA ASP A 293 1.22 -15.51 0.09
C ASP A 293 2.05 -16.42 -0.83
N LYS A 294 3.21 -15.95 -1.31
CA LYS A 294 4.11 -16.76 -2.16
C LYS A 294 4.49 -18.09 -1.54
N ARG A 295 4.78 -18.12 -0.23
CA ARG A 295 5.14 -19.35 0.50
C ARG A 295 3.99 -20.34 0.61
N LYS A 296 2.76 -19.88 0.86
CA LYS A 296 1.60 -20.77 1.04
C LYS A 296 1.12 -21.34 -0.29
N THR A 297 1.28 -20.56 -1.35
CA THR A 297 0.57 -20.77 -2.59
C THR A 297 1.48 -21.38 -3.68
N GLY A 298 2.77 -21.04 -3.70
CA GLY A 298 3.72 -21.49 -4.73
C GLY A 298 4.28 -22.91 -4.56
N ILE A 299 5.12 -23.29 -5.53
CA ILE A 299 5.91 -24.54 -5.57
C ILE A 299 6.80 -24.72 -4.32
N VAL A 300 7.03 -23.62 -3.60
CA VAL A 300 7.81 -23.53 -2.37
C VAL A 300 7.10 -24.14 -1.14
N SER A 301 5.77 -24.27 -1.19
CA SER A 301 4.95 -24.75 -0.06
C SER A 301 5.47 -26.05 0.61
N PRO A 302 5.86 -27.10 -0.12
CA PRO A 302 6.35 -28.37 0.47
C PRO A 302 7.66 -28.21 1.26
N TYR A 303 8.46 -27.21 0.91
CA TYR A 303 9.79 -26.99 1.48
C TYR A 303 9.79 -25.97 2.62
N SER A 304 8.67 -25.27 2.87
CA SER A 304 8.57 -24.15 3.80
C SER A 304 7.75 -24.48 5.06
N HIS A 305 8.13 -25.53 5.80
CA HIS A 305 7.50 -25.87 7.09
C HIS A 305 8.04 -25.11 8.32
N SER A 306 8.80 -24.03 8.11
CA SER A 306 9.37 -23.26 9.21
C SER A 306 8.30 -22.40 9.94
N THR A 307 7.80 -22.91 11.06
CA THR A 307 6.91 -22.23 12.03
C THR A 307 7.43 -20.88 12.51
N LEU A 308 8.76 -20.67 12.52
CA LEU A 308 9.38 -19.43 12.96
C LEU A 308 8.94 -18.21 12.14
N PHE A 309 8.72 -18.36 10.84
CA PHE A 309 8.29 -17.26 9.97
C PHE A 309 6.83 -16.89 10.21
N ASP A 310 5.98 -17.87 10.49
CA ASP A 310 4.56 -17.65 10.75
C ASP A 310 4.38 -16.92 12.10
N VAL A 311 5.16 -17.29 13.12
CA VAL A 311 5.20 -16.56 14.41
C VAL A 311 5.74 -15.13 14.22
N ALA A 312 6.82 -14.95 13.48
CA ALA A 312 7.38 -13.63 13.22
C ALA A 312 6.35 -12.70 12.54
N PHE A 313 5.60 -13.22 11.57
CA PHE A 313 4.54 -12.46 10.89
C PHE A 313 3.43 -12.02 11.87
N VAL A 314 2.99 -12.90 12.76
CA VAL A 314 1.99 -12.58 13.79
C VAL A 314 2.53 -11.51 14.75
N VAL A 315 3.78 -11.62 15.18
CA VAL A 315 4.42 -10.65 16.08
C VAL A 315 4.54 -9.27 15.42
N VAL A 316 4.87 -9.21 14.13
CA VAL A 316 4.91 -7.95 13.36
C VAL A 316 3.52 -7.34 13.21
N SER A 317 2.48 -8.17 13.09
CA SER A 317 1.09 -7.74 12.95
C SER A 317 0.46 -7.27 14.27
N ALA A 318 0.94 -7.78 15.41
CA ALA A 318 0.46 -7.44 16.75
C ALA A 318 0.98 -6.04 17.17
N ARG A 319 0.26 -5.00 16.75
CA ARG A 319 0.44 -3.59 17.15
C ARG A 319 0.43 -3.42 18.68
N SER A 320 1.45 -2.80 19.27
CA SER A 320 1.29 -1.47 19.93
C SER A 320 2.53 -0.98 20.70
N TRP A 321 2.51 0.34 20.95
CA TRP A 321 3.38 1.20 21.79
C TRP A 321 4.60 1.85 21.10
N PHE A 322 4.61 3.19 21.09
CA PHE A 322 5.64 4.06 20.51
C PHE A 322 7.07 3.78 21.03
N SER A 323 7.22 3.30 22.27
CA SER A 323 8.55 2.91 22.80
C SER A 323 8.99 1.52 22.33
N VAL A 324 8.05 0.61 22.09
CA VAL A 324 8.31 -0.69 21.46
C VAL A 324 8.71 -0.48 20.00
N PHE A 325 8.17 0.55 19.35
CA PHE A 325 8.41 0.83 17.94
C PHE A 325 9.89 1.03 17.58
N SER A 326 10.68 1.75 18.39
CA SER A 326 12.12 1.94 18.09
C SER A 326 12.90 0.63 18.18
N LEU A 327 12.58 -0.22 19.17
CA LEU A 327 13.19 -1.54 19.30
C LEU A 327 12.72 -2.46 18.17
N LEU A 328 11.43 -2.40 17.84
CA LEU A 328 10.80 -3.15 16.77
C LEU A 328 11.42 -2.80 15.42
N SER A 329 11.74 -1.53 15.13
CA SER A 329 12.45 -1.16 13.90
C SER A 329 13.80 -1.84 13.77
N VAL A 330 14.57 -1.95 14.86
CA VAL A 330 15.86 -2.65 14.86
C VAL A 330 15.66 -4.15 14.65
N VAL A 331 14.69 -4.76 15.34
CA VAL A 331 14.35 -6.18 15.17
C VAL A 331 13.89 -6.47 13.74
N LEU A 332 13.02 -5.63 13.18
CA LEU A 332 12.56 -5.72 11.79
C LEU A 332 13.71 -5.58 10.80
N LEU A 333 14.67 -4.68 11.06
CA LEU A 333 15.86 -4.53 10.21
C LEU A 333 16.75 -5.78 10.27
N VAL A 334 17.00 -6.34 11.46
CA VAL A 334 17.74 -7.60 11.63
C VAL A 334 17.02 -8.75 10.93
N PHE A 335 15.71 -8.87 11.10
CA PHE A 335 14.92 -9.91 10.44
C PHE A 335 14.92 -9.75 8.91
N SER A 336 14.83 -8.52 8.43
CA SER A 336 14.94 -8.23 6.99
C SER A 336 16.31 -8.64 6.46
N ALA A 337 17.38 -8.31 7.18
CA ALA A 337 18.74 -8.74 6.83
C ALA A 337 18.87 -10.28 6.81
N LEU A 338 18.29 -10.97 7.79
CA LEU A 338 18.25 -12.44 7.82
C LEU A 338 17.48 -13.03 6.63
N LEU A 339 16.34 -12.45 6.24
CA LEU A 339 15.62 -12.88 5.04
C LEU A 339 16.50 -12.80 3.79
N PHE A 340 17.29 -11.73 3.63
CA PHE A 340 18.23 -11.58 2.50
C PHE A 340 19.36 -12.62 2.48
N THR A 341 19.68 -13.28 3.61
CA THR A 341 20.66 -14.37 3.60
C THR A 341 20.13 -15.63 2.92
N SER A 342 18.80 -15.86 2.95
CA SER A 342 18.16 -17.00 2.31
C SER A 342 18.33 -16.95 0.79
N ALA A 343 18.83 -18.04 0.20
CA ALA A 343 18.98 -18.17 -1.26
C ALA A 343 17.61 -18.13 -1.96
N LEU A 344 16.60 -18.75 -1.35
CA LEU A 344 15.24 -18.78 -1.85
C LEU A 344 14.63 -17.37 -1.91
N TYR A 345 14.79 -16.59 -0.84
CA TYR A 345 14.27 -15.21 -0.81
C TYR A 345 14.95 -14.31 -1.85
N ARG A 346 16.27 -14.47 -2.04
CA ARG A 346 17.02 -13.76 -3.08
C ARG A 346 16.56 -14.11 -4.49
N TYR A 347 16.31 -15.40 -4.74
CA TYR A 347 15.75 -15.86 -6.02
C TYR A 347 14.38 -15.24 -6.28
N GLU A 348 13.49 -15.27 -5.29
CA GLU A 348 12.12 -14.75 -5.42
C GLU A 348 12.06 -13.23 -5.58
N ILE A 349 12.94 -12.47 -4.91
CA ILE A 349 13.07 -11.03 -5.15
C ILE A 349 13.53 -10.72 -6.58
N GLY A 350 14.38 -11.58 -7.16
CA GLY A 350 14.84 -11.45 -8.54
C GLY A 350 13.76 -11.82 -9.55
N ALA A 351 12.95 -12.83 -9.24
CA ALA A 351 11.86 -13.29 -10.11
C ALA A 351 10.64 -12.36 -10.07
N TRP A 352 10.27 -11.87 -8.89
CA TRP A 352 9.09 -11.03 -8.68
C TRP A 352 9.47 -9.60 -8.29
N ALA A 353 9.59 -8.74 -9.30
CA ALA A 353 10.06 -7.36 -9.14
C ALA A 353 9.20 -6.50 -8.19
N PHE A 354 7.90 -6.78 -8.06
CA PHE A 354 7.03 -6.09 -7.09
C PHE A 354 7.43 -6.38 -5.65
N LEU A 355 7.56 -7.66 -5.30
CA LEU A 355 8.04 -8.06 -3.97
C LEU A 355 9.42 -7.49 -3.68
N GLY A 356 10.32 -7.54 -4.67
CA GLY A 356 11.65 -6.92 -4.56
C GLY A 356 11.57 -5.43 -4.27
N SER A 357 10.76 -4.69 -5.02
CA SER A 357 10.55 -3.25 -4.85
C SER A 357 9.97 -2.90 -3.48
N LEU A 358 8.91 -3.60 -3.05
CA LEU A 358 8.30 -3.42 -1.72
C LEU A 358 9.34 -3.62 -0.61
N SER A 359 10.17 -4.67 -0.72
CA SER A 359 11.16 -5.04 0.29
C SER A 359 12.31 -4.03 0.36
N ILE A 360 12.80 -3.57 -0.80
CA ILE A 360 13.84 -2.53 -0.88
C ILE A 360 13.32 -1.21 -0.30
N ILE A 361 12.11 -0.78 -0.70
CA ILE A 361 11.50 0.45 -0.20
C ILE A 361 11.28 0.35 1.32
N ALA A 362 10.75 -0.77 1.82
CA ALA A 362 10.57 -1.02 3.24
C ALA A 362 11.89 -0.91 4.02
N GLY A 363 12.96 -1.55 3.52
CA GLY A 363 14.29 -1.50 4.13
C GLY A 363 14.86 -0.08 4.17
N LEU A 364 14.79 0.66 3.06
CA LEU A 364 15.24 2.05 2.97
C LEU A 364 14.48 2.97 3.94
N LEU A 365 13.15 2.85 3.99
CA LEU A 365 12.31 3.63 4.90
C LEU A 365 12.61 3.32 6.37
N LEU A 366 12.88 2.07 6.72
CA LEU A 366 13.29 1.67 8.06
C LEU A 366 14.65 2.27 8.44
N ILE A 367 15.65 2.22 7.55
CA ILE A 367 16.97 2.81 7.78
C ILE A 367 16.85 4.32 8.01
N VAL A 368 16.15 5.04 7.14
CA VAL A 368 15.92 6.49 7.27
C VAL A 368 15.18 6.81 8.58
N SER A 369 14.18 6.01 8.93
CA SER A 369 13.45 6.16 10.19
C SER A 369 14.33 5.96 11.41
N CYS A 370 15.21 4.96 11.41
CA CYS A 370 16.17 4.73 12.49
C CYS A 370 17.13 5.92 12.66
N ILE A 371 17.67 6.44 11.55
CA ILE A 371 18.56 7.62 11.57
C ILE A 371 17.81 8.83 12.14
N LEU A 372 16.59 9.11 11.64
CA LEU A 372 15.78 10.23 12.12
C LEU A 372 15.39 10.07 13.59
N ALA A 373 15.11 8.85 14.06
CA ALA A 373 14.80 8.58 15.46
C ALA A 373 16.02 8.83 16.37
N LEU A 374 17.21 8.42 15.95
CA LEU A 374 18.47 8.71 16.67
C LEU A 374 18.75 10.21 16.73
N VAL A 375 18.63 10.91 15.59
CA VAL A 375 18.81 12.37 15.50
C VAL A 375 17.81 13.08 16.41
N CYS A 376 16.53 12.69 16.38
CA CYS A 376 15.52 13.21 17.28
C CYS A 376 15.90 13.00 18.75
N ARG A 377 16.34 11.79 19.13
CA ARG A 377 16.75 11.45 20.51
C ARG A 377 17.91 12.30 21.00
N VAL A 378 18.93 12.51 20.18
CA VAL A 378 20.09 13.35 20.52
C VAL A 378 19.67 14.82 20.71
N HIS A 379 18.81 15.34 19.84
CA HIS A 379 18.35 16.73 19.95
C HIS A 379 17.41 17.00 21.13
N PHE A 380 16.59 16.01 21.52
CA PHE A 380 15.70 16.16 22.68
C PHE A 380 16.45 16.34 24.01
N GLY A 381 17.67 15.81 24.12
CA GLY A 381 18.52 15.99 25.30
C GLY A 381 18.94 17.44 25.58
N LEU A 382 18.95 18.30 24.55
CA LEU A 382 19.52 19.65 24.64
C LEU A 382 18.49 20.76 24.89
N GLY A 383 17.18 20.51 24.68
CA GLY A 383 16.16 21.59 24.65
C GLY A 383 14.90 21.39 25.49
N LEU A 384 14.66 20.19 26.05
CA LEU A 384 13.40 19.89 26.75
C LEU A 384 13.26 20.52 28.14
N LYS A 385 14.37 20.87 28.80
CA LYS A 385 14.34 21.44 30.15
C LYS A 385 13.64 22.81 30.14
N GLN A 386 14.04 23.69 29.22
CA GLN A 386 13.45 25.01 29.02
C GLN A 386 11.97 24.94 28.60
N PHE A 387 11.61 23.95 27.76
CA PHE A 387 10.25 23.81 27.26
C PHE A 387 9.26 23.30 28.32
N ARG A 388 9.70 22.40 29.21
CA ARG A 388 8.87 21.96 30.35
C ARG A 388 8.53 23.12 31.29
N GLU A 389 9.49 24.02 31.52
CA GLU A 389 9.29 25.19 32.37
C GLU A 389 8.34 26.20 31.72
N CYS A 390 8.50 26.47 30.42
CA CYS A 390 7.62 27.38 29.69
C CYS A 390 6.18 26.84 29.57
N HIS A 391 6.01 25.53 29.32
CA HIS A 391 4.70 24.90 29.19
C HIS A 391 3.98 24.70 30.53
N ALA A 392 4.72 24.60 31.65
CA ALA A 392 4.14 24.65 32.99
C ALA A 392 3.54 26.04 33.29
N SER A 393 4.18 27.11 32.79
CA SER A 393 3.68 28.48 32.89
C SER A 393 2.41 28.71 32.04
N PHE A 394 2.35 28.14 30.84
CA PHE A 394 1.20 28.31 29.94
C PHE A 394 -0.06 27.55 30.40
N ARG A 395 0.10 26.43 31.11
CA ARG A 395 -1.03 25.65 31.64
C ARG A 395 -1.77 26.40 32.77
N PHE A 396 -1.17 27.44 33.35
CA PHE A 396 -1.81 28.28 34.37
C PHE A 396 -2.75 29.36 33.81
N ILE A 397 -2.67 29.68 32.51
CA ILE A 397 -3.40 30.83 31.93
C ILE A 397 -4.73 30.40 31.25
N TYR A 398 -4.90 29.12 30.89
CA TYR A 398 -6.01 28.66 30.04
C TYR A 398 -6.95 27.62 30.67
N LEU A 399 -6.88 27.36 31.97
CA LEU A 399 -7.91 26.57 32.65
C LEU A 399 -8.82 27.51 33.46
N PRO A 400 -9.90 28.06 32.88
CA PRO A 400 -11.02 28.49 33.69
C PRO A 400 -11.55 27.26 34.43
N THR A 401 -11.64 27.37 35.74
CA THR A 401 -12.10 26.38 36.71
C THR A 401 -13.60 26.08 36.61
N SER A 402 -14.15 25.93 35.40
CA SER A 402 -15.56 25.61 35.20
C SER A 402 -15.71 24.19 34.68
N GLY A 403 -16.26 23.32 35.53
CA GLY A 403 -16.47 21.90 35.27
C GLY A 403 -17.29 21.63 34.00
N GLY A 404 -16.75 20.76 33.15
CA GLY A 404 -17.42 20.27 31.95
C GLY A 404 -16.52 19.28 31.23
N GLY A 405 -16.71 18.00 31.49
CA GLY A 405 -15.87 16.93 30.95
C GLY A 405 -16.07 16.74 29.45
N VAL A 406 -15.02 16.95 28.66
CA VAL A 406 -14.90 16.39 27.30
C VAL A 406 -13.53 15.74 27.18
N LEU A 407 -13.55 14.41 27.08
CA LEU A 407 -12.40 13.51 27.20
C LEU A 407 -12.17 12.82 25.85
N MET A 408 -11.47 13.46 24.90
CA MET A 408 -11.08 12.72 23.68
C MET A 408 -9.83 13.19 22.90
N THR A 409 -9.02 14.12 23.38
CA THR A 409 -7.77 14.53 22.68
C THR A 409 -6.49 14.38 23.51
N SER A 410 -6.56 13.76 24.70
CA SER A 410 -5.40 13.53 25.56
C SER A 410 -4.56 12.30 25.20
N PHE A 411 -4.85 11.60 24.09
CA PHE A 411 -4.26 10.29 23.79
C PHE A 411 -2.83 10.31 23.23
N PHE A 412 -2.30 11.48 22.82
CA PHE A 412 -0.94 11.57 22.27
C PHE A 412 0.14 12.12 23.22
N LEU A 413 -0.24 12.67 24.39
CA LEU A 413 0.72 13.30 25.31
C LEU A 413 0.53 12.95 26.80
N LYS A 414 -0.47 12.12 27.16
CA LYS A 414 -0.71 11.78 28.57
C LYS A 414 0.11 10.56 28.98
N LYS A 415 1.17 10.84 29.76
CA LYS A 415 1.97 9.91 30.58
C LYS A 415 2.84 8.91 29.82
N ILE A 416 4.06 9.34 29.49
CA ILE A 416 5.23 8.50 29.77
C ILE A 416 5.78 8.98 31.13
N PRO A 417 5.56 8.25 32.25
CA PRO A 417 6.25 8.56 33.50
C PRO A 417 7.71 8.13 33.34
N VAL A 418 8.54 8.98 32.74
CA VAL A 418 9.99 8.73 32.75
C VAL A 418 10.51 9.19 34.11
N ARG A 419 10.64 8.23 35.04
CA ARG A 419 11.28 8.42 36.34
C ARG A 419 12.79 8.56 36.14
N TRP A 420 13.26 9.79 35.92
CA TRP A 420 14.69 10.15 35.77
C TRP A 420 15.35 10.56 37.10
N GLU A 421 14.82 10.10 38.23
CA GLU A 421 15.46 10.31 39.53
C GLU A 421 16.57 9.26 39.71
N HIS A 422 17.80 9.56 39.26
CA HIS A 422 19.03 9.16 40.00
C HIS A 422 20.38 9.60 39.43
N PHE A 423 20.49 10.27 38.28
CA PHE A 423 21.80 10.53 37.65
C PHE A 423 22.35 11.96 37.83
N SER A 424 22.16 12.58 39.00
CA SER A 424 22.69 13.94 39.26
C SER A 424 23.27 14.12 40.68
N HIS A 425 24.13 13.20 41.13
CA HIS A 425 25.00 13.46 42.28
C HIS A 425 26.35 12.71 42.12
N ARG A 426 27.22 13.24 41.25
CA ARG A 426 28.69 13.25 41.45
C ARG A 426 29.38 13.99 40.30
N ALA A 427 29.57 15.29 40.50
CA ALA A 427 30.64 16.08 39.89
C ALA A 427 30.75 17.37 40.72
N SER A 428 31.56 17.29 41.77
CA SER A 428 32.19 18.40 42.48
C SER A 428 33.66 18.11 42.51
#